data_AF-A0A965G795-F1
#
_entry.id   AF-A0A965G795-F1
#
_cell.length_a   1.000
_cell.length_b   1.000
_cell.length_c   1.000
_cell.angle_alpha   90.00
_cell.angle_beta   90.00
_cell.angle_gamma   90.00
#
_symmetry.space_group_name_H-M   'P 1'
#
loop_
_entity.id
_entity.type
_entity.pdbx_description
1 polymer ?
#
loop_
_entity_poly.entity_id
_entity_poly.type
_entity_poly.pdbx_seq_one_letter_code
_entity_poly.pdbx_strand_id
1 'polypeptide(L)'
;MRKVVKKRSEAGQMGQVCWKKSGEVWEVRHLHDQNALGQLRGVASLDELDEVVRWDGRGRYRPLRSEGNLVSGWQYRANGEREFREVMEVIYPGLWGNAEAWEEGNFTWQTWEEALANQTERVRDKVARAGNLPAKVVEENCRKRCLKTVVWAGEQPVEQAGTVRMLCTGPCGMFWSCVEN
;
A
#
# COMPACT_ATOMS: atom_id res chain seq x y z
N MET A 1 22.96 -5.77 -20.96
CA MET A 1 21.49 -5.73 -20.81
C MET A 1 21.06 -4.29 -20.58
N ARG A 2 20.29 -3.71 -21.51
CA ARG A 2 19.93 -2.29 -21.50
C ARG A 2 18.75 -2.05 -20.56
N LYS A 3 18.93 -1.08 -19.66
CA LYS A 3 17.96 -0.44 -18.77
C LYS A 3 16.56 -0.33 -19.38
N VAL A 4 15.57 -0.97 -18.77
CA VAL A 4 14.17 -0.56 -18.91
C VAL A 4 13.87 0.35 -17.72
N VAL A 5 14.38 1.59 -17.75
CA VAL A 5 13.74 2.65 -16.96
C VAL A 5 12.45 2.93 -17.72
N LYS A 6 11.39 2.17 -17.41
CA LYS A 6 10.05 2.46 -17.92
C LYS A 6 9.76 3.90 -17.55
N LYS A 7 9.63 4.75 -18.58
CA LYS A 7 9.18 6.13 -18.48
C LYS A 7 7.86 6.08 -17.70
N ARG A 8 7.89 6.39 -16.41
CA ARG A 8 6.68 6.38 -15.58
C ARG A 8 5.69 7.33 -16.21
N SER A 9 4.43 6.89 -16.32
CA SER A 9 3.41 7.64 -17.01
C SER A 9 3.23 9.02 -16.41
N GLU A 10 2.92 10.00 -17.26
CA GLU A 10 2.65 11.38 -16.86
C GLU A 10 1.41 11.50 -15.95
N ALA A 11 0.65 10.42 -15.79
CA ALA A 11 -0.37 10.28 -14.76
C ALA A 11 -0.50 8.81 -14.34
N GLY A 12 -0.91 8.56 -13.10
CA GLY A 12 -1.15 7.21 -12.62
C GLY A 12 -1.80 7.22 -11.23
N GLN A 13 -2.06 6.02 -10.72
CA GLN A 13 -2.66 5.84 -9.40
C GLN A 13 -2.10 4.63 -8.67
N MET A 14 -2.21 4.63 -7.35
CA MET A 14 -1.85 3.53 -6.47
C MET A 14 -2.76 3.58 -5.24
N GLY A 15 -3.49 2.51 -4.96
CA GLY A 15 -4.45 2.51 -3.87
C GLY A 15 -5.46 3.64 -3.98
N GLN A 16 -5.45 4.56 -3.02
CA GLN A 16 -6.36 5.70 -2.94
C GLN A 16 -5.75 7.01 -3.41
N VAL A 17 -4.52 7.01 -3.95
CA VAL A 17 -3.88 8.23 -4.46
C VAL A 17 -3.68 8.17 -5.97
N CYS A 18 -3.75 9.33 -6.61
CA CYS A 18 -3.34 9.53 -7.99
C CYS A 18 -2.33 10.66 -8.09
N TRP A 19 -1.62 10.67 -9.22
CA TRP A 19 -0.68 11.71 -9.54
C TRP A 19 -0.79 12.17 -10.99
N LYS A 20 -0.34 13.40 -11.23
CA LYS A 20 -0.03 13.94 -12.55
C LYS A 20 1.37 14.56 -12.51
N LYS A 21 2.15 14.35 -13.58
CA LYS A 21 3.46 14.95 -13.78
C LYS A 21 3.35 16.10 -14.77
N SER A 22 3.91 17.25 -14.44
CA SER A 22 4.03 18.40 -15.35
C SER A 22 5.43 18.97 -15.24
N GLY A 23 6.22 18.82 -16.31
CA GLY A 23 7.67 19.06 -16.25
C GLY A 23 8.32 18.12 -15.24
N GLU A 24 9.05 18.66 -14.26
CA GLU A 24 9.66 17.88 -13.17
C GLU A 24 8.74 17.72 -11.95
N VAL A 25 7.61 18.44 -11.90
CA VAL A 25 6.73 18.45 -10.73
C VAL A 25 5.72 17.31 -10.82
N TRP A 26 5.55 16.61 -9.70
CA TRP A 26 4.50 15.60 -9.51
C TRP A 26 3.47 16.14 -8.52
N GLU A 27 2.21 16.14 -8.91
CA GLU A 27 1.11 16.53 -8.05
C GLU A 27 0.36 15.29 -7.59
N VAL A 28 0.49 14.95 -6.31
CA VAL A 28 -0.11 13.77 -5.66
C VAL A 28 -1.32 14.20 -4.85
N ARG A 29 -2.42 13.46 -4.96
CA ARG A 29 -3.69 13.71 -4.24
C ARG A 29 -4.50 12.44 -4.08
N HIS A 30 -5.56 12.49 -3.28
CA HIS A 30 -6.50 11.39 -3.17
C HIS A 30 -7.32 11.22 -4.47
N LEU A 31 -7.73 9.99 -4.81
CA LEU A 31 -8.50 9.68 -6.04
C LEU A 31 -9.80 10.46 -6.15
N HIS A 32 -10.52 10.61 -5.04
CA HIS A 32 -11.73 11.44 -4.99
C HIS A 32 -11.48 12.91 -5.33
N ASP A 33 -10.23 13.38 -5.24
CA ASP A 33 -9.85 14.77 -5.50
C ASP A 33 -9.25 14.98 -6.90
N GLN A 34 -9.31 13.96 -7.77
CA GLN A 34 -8.66 14.00 -9.09
C GLN A 34 -9.06 15.20 -9.97
N ASN A 35 -10.25 15.78 -9.71
CA ASN A 35 -10.82 16.91 -10.44
C ASN A 35 -10.86 18.22 -9.61
N ALA A 36 -10.40 18.22 -8.36
CA ALA A 36 -10.52 19.35 -7.42
C ALA A 36 -9.30 20.31 -7.49
N LEU A 37 -8.88 20.70 -8.70
CA LEU A 37 -7.69 21.55 -8.88
C LEU A 37 -7.88 22.94 -8.24
N GLY A 38 -6.91 23.37 -7.43
CA GLY A 38 -6.92 24.68 -6.76
C GLY A 38 -7.83 24.79 -5.53
N GLN A 39 -8.50 23.72 -5.14
CA GLN A 39 -9.41 23.68 -3.99
C GLN A 39 -8.88 22.84 -2.81
N LEU A 40 -7.76 22.14 -3.02
CA LEU A 40 -7.17 21.23 -2.03
C LEU A 40 -6.19 21.96 -1.13
N ARG A 41 -6.14 21.54 0.15
CA ARG A 41 -5.10 21.98 1.07
C ARG A 41 -3.74 21.55 0.55
N GLY A 42 -2.83 22.52 0.36
CA GLY A 42 -1.43 22.23 0.09
C GLY A 42 -0.75 21.68 1.34
N VAL A 43 -0.11 20.52 1.20
CA VAL A 43 0.78 19.92 2.19
C VAL A 43 2.21 20.25 1.77
N ALA A 44 2.98 20.85 2.68
CA ALA A 44 4.24 21.51 2.36
C ALA A 44 5.49 20.67 2.66
N SER A 45 5.37 19.61 3.47
CA SER A 45 6.49 18.75 3.84
C SER A 45 6.09 17.28 4.00
N LEU A 46 7.09 16.39 3.94
CA LEU A 46 6.87 14.96 4.19
C LEU A 46 6.37 14.68 5.62
N ASP A 47 6.78 15.48 6.61
CA ASP A 47 6.28 15.35 7.99
C ASP A 47 4.80 15.72 8.09
N GLU A 48 4.39 16.82 7.44
CA GLU A 48 2.98 17.21 7.37
C GLU A 48 2.17 16.17 6.59
N LEU A 49 2.73 15.62 5.51
CA LEU A 49 2.11 14.54 4.76
C LEU A 49 1.93 13.29 5.62
N ASP A 50 2.95 12.89 6.39
CA ASP A 50 2.84 11.74 7.28
C ASP A 50 1.72 11.96 8.29
N GLU A 51 1.63 13.15 8.91
CA GLU A 51 0.53 13.47 9.81
C GLU A 51 -0.83 13.41 9.11
N VAL A 52 -0.96 13.90 7.87
CA VAL A 52 -2.22 13.78 7.11
C VAL A 52 -2.61 12.33 6.86
N VAL A 53 -1.67 11.49 6.40
CA VAL A 53 -1.96 10.10 6.04
C VAL A 53 -2.01 9.15 7.24
N ARG A 54 -1.64 9.64 8.43
CA ARG A 54 -1.63 8.87 9.67
C ARG A 54 -3.00 8.61 10.26
N TRP A 55 -3.98 9.45 9.92
CA TRP A 55 -5.30 9.44 10.49
C TRP A 55 -6.37 9.19 9.42
N ASP A 56 -7.46 8.53 9.80
CA ASP A 56 -8.64 8.37 8.94
C ASP A 56 -9.62 9.55 9.08
N GLY A 57 -10.70 9.53 8.30
CA GLY A 57 -11.72 10.60 8.31
C GLY A 57 -12.48 10.75 9.63
N ARG A 58 -12.27 9.86 10.60
CA ARG A 58 -12.83 9.95 11.96
C ARG A 58 -11.76 10.33 12.99
N GLY A 59 -10.55 10.68 12.56
CA GLY A 59 -9.42 11.00 13.43
C GLY A 59 -8.80 9.76 14.11
N ARG A 60 -9.08 8.55 13.62
CA ARG A 60 -8.50 7.32 14.18
C ARG A 60 -7.18 7.02 13.52
N TYR A 61 -6.22 6.52 14.30
CA TYR A 61 -4.92 6.10 13.78
C TYR A 61 -5.08 5.01 12.72
N ARG A 62 -4.30 5.09 11.63
CA ARG A 62 -4.25 4.10 10.54
C ARG A 62 -3.05 3.16 10.75
N PRO A 63 -3.19 2.06 11.51
CA PRO A 63 -2.10 1.10 11.71
C PRO A 63 -1.72 0.38 10.42
N LEU A 64 -2.66 0.28 9.47
CA LEU A 64 -2.43 -0.25 8.14
C LEU A 64 -2.61 0.87 7.12
N ARG A 65 -1.49 1.43 6.64
CA ARG A 65 -1.48 2.50 5.63
C ARG A 65 -2.17 2.13 4.31
N SER A 66 -2.34 0.84 4.02
CA SER A 66 -3.05 0.31 2.85
C SER A 66 -4.51 -0.04 3.11
N GLU A 67 -5.07 0.33 4.26
CA GLU A 67 -6.52 0.28 4.47
C GLU A 67 -7.21 1.38 3.64
N GLY A 68 -8.38 1.05 3.08
CA GLY A 68 -9.19 1.90 2.20
C GLY A 68 -9.87 3.11 2.87
N ASN A 69 -9.17 3.76 3.80
CA ASN A 69 -9.69 4.83 4.67
C ASN A 69 -8.80 6.07 4.70
N LEU A 70 -7.94 6.27 3.70
CA LEU A 70 -7.16 7.50 3.57
C LEU A 70 -8.10 8.71 3.38
N VAL A 71 -7.77 9.81 4.05
CA VAL A 71 -8.52 11.07 3.92
C VAL A 71 -8.25 11.75 2.58
N SER A 72 -9.27 12.43 2.05
CA SER A 72 -9.16 13.32 0.88
C SER A 72 -9.06 14.79 1.33
N GLY A 73 -9.01 15.73 0.39
CA GLY A 73 -8.97 17.18 0.63
C GLY A 73 -7.56 17.78 0.68
N TRP A 74 -6.53 17.03 0.29
CA TRP A 74 -5.13 17.46 0.31
C TRP A 74 -4.43 17.23 -1.03
N GLN A 75 -3.36 17.99 -1.25
CA GLN A 75 -2.43 17.79 -2.35
C GLN A 75 -0.99 17.99 -1.88
N TYR A 76 -0.08 17.22 -2.46
CA TYR A 76 1.35 17.37 -2.29
C TYR A 76 2.01 17.61 -3.66
N ARG A 77 2.94 18.57 -3.73
CA ARG A 77 3.71 18.86 -4.96
C ARG A 77 5.16 18.43 -4.73
N ALA A 78 5.55 17.31 -5.31
CA ALA A 78 6.91 16.79 -5.24
C ALA A 78 7.76 17.31 -6.41
N ASN A 79 9.01 17.67 -6.12
CA ASN A 79 9.97 18.20 -7.08
C ASN A 79 10.88 17.06 -7.56
N GLY A 80 10.58 16.52 -8.73
CA GLY A 80 11.33 15.43 -9.34
C GLY A 80 10.95 14.04 -8.84
N GLU A 81 11.51 13.02 -9.50
CA GLU A 81 11.17 11.62 -9.22
C GLU A 81 11.58 11.16 -7.82
N ARG A 82 12.70 11.68 -7.29
CA ARG A 82 13.19 11.30 -5.96
C ARG A 82 12.18 11.67 -4.87
N GLU A 83 11.77 12.93 -4.80
CA GLU A 83 10.80 13.38 -3.81
C GLU A 83 9.45 12.68 -4.02
N PHE A 84 9.04 12.44 -5.27
CA PHE A 84 7.84 11.66 -5.55
C PHE A 84 7.93 10.24 -4.96
N ARG A 85 9.08 9.56 -5.06
CA ARG A 85 9.27 8.25 -4.41
C ARG A 85 9.18 8.35 -2.88
N GLU A 86 9.78 9.38 -2.28
CA GLU A 86 9.69 9.63 -0.84
C GLU A 86 8.23 9.86 -0.39
N VAL A 87 7.46 10.63 -1.16
CA VAL A 87 6.01 10.83 -0.96
C VAL A 87 5.24 9.51 -0.99
N MET A 88 5.49 8.67 -2.00
CA MET A 88 4.84 7.37 -2.10
C MET A 88 5.22 6.43 -0.94
N GLU A 89 6.46 6.53 -0.45
CA GLU A 89 6.93 5.77 0.72
C GLU A 89 6.26 6.23 2.02
N VAL A 90 6.02 7.54 2.20
CA VAL A 90 5.26 8.07 3.34
C VAL A 90 3.80 7.59 3.31
N ILE A 91 3.16 7.63 2.14
CA ILE A 91 1.75 7.24 1.97
C ILE A 91 1.58 5.72 2.09
N TYR A 92 2.43 4.95 1.41
CA TYR A 92 2.35 3.50 1.27
C TYR A 92 3.74 2.83 1.43
N PRO A 93 4.23 2.72 2.67
CA PRO A 93 5.58 2.21 2.93
C PRO A 93 5.86 0.85 2.27
N GLY A 94 6.97 0.77 1.54
CA GLY A 94 7.48 -0.40 0.83
C GLY A 94 6.68 -0.84 -0.40
N LEU A 95 5.48 -0.31 -0.63
CA LEU A 95 4.61 -0.83 -1.69
C LEU A 95 5.04 -0.40 -3.08
N TRP A 96 5.71 0.76 -3.20
CA TRP A 96 6.27 1.17 -4.48
C TRP A 96 7.40 0.24 -4.92
N GLY A 97 8.33 -0.06 -4.00
CA GLY A 97 9.43 -1.00 -4.26
C GLY A 97 8.93 -2.40 -4.59
N ASN A 98 7.88 -2.87 -3.91
CA ASN A 98 7.24 -4.16 -4.24
C ASN A 98 6.69 -4.18 -5.67
N ALA A 99 6.08 -3.08 -6.13
CA ALA A 99 5.55 -2.99 -7.49
C ALA A 99 6.67 -3.00 -8.53
N GLU A 100 7.78 -2.30 -8.28
CA GLU A 100 8.97 -2.34 -9.16
C GLU A 100 9.57 -3.74 -9.22
N ALA A 101 9.78 -4.38 -8.07
CA ALA A 101 10.31 -5.75 -8.01
C ALA A 101 9.43 -6.73 -8.80
N TRP A 102 8.11 -6.54 -8.78
CA TRP A 102 7.19 -7.38 -9.57
C TRP A 102 7.40 -7.18 -11.07
N GLU A 103 7.52 -5.93 -11.53
CA GLU A 103 7.74 -5.62 -12.94
C GLU A 103 9.10 -6.11 -13.46
N GLU A 104 10.09 -6.16 -12.57
CA GLU A 104 11.43 -6.66 -12.86
C GLU A 104 11.54 -8.20 -12.77
N GLY A 105 10.48 -8.89 -12.32
CA GLY A 105 10.50 -10.34 -12.11
C GLY A 105 11.31 -10.78 -10.88
N ASN A 106 11.61 -9.86 -9.97
CA ASN A 106 12.40 -10.10 -8.76
C ASN A 106 11.56 -10.02 -7.47
N PHE A 107 10.23 -9.95 -7.59
CA PHE A 107 9.34 -9.90 -6.43
C PHE A 107 9.36 -11.22 -5.67
N THR A 108 9.59 -11.11 -4.35
CA THR A 108 9.54 -12.24 -3.43
C THR A 108 8.50 -11.99 -2.35
N TRP A 109 7.96 -13.07 -1.82
CA TRP A 109 7.04 -13.05 -0.70
C TRP A 109 7.37 -14.20 0.25
N GLN A 110 7.01 -14.01 1.50
CA GLN A 110 7.14 -15.01 2.55
C GLN A 110 6.06 -16.08 2.37
N THR A 111 6.40 -17.35 2.54
CA THR A 111 5.42 -18.43 2.58
C THR A 111 4.63 -18.41 3.89
N TRP A 112 3.50 -19.13 3.94
CA TRP A 112 2.75 -19.28 5.18
C TRP A 112 3.59 -19.97 6.27
N GLU A 113 4.35 -20.99 5.89
CA GLU A 113 5.19 -21.78 6.79
C GLU A 113 6.30 -20.94 7.40
N GLU A 114 6.97 -20.12 6.59
CA GLU A 114 8.00 -19.18 7.05
C GLU A 114 7.42 -18.12 8.00
N ALA A 115 6.22 -17.61 7.69
CA ALA A 115 5.55 -16.61 8.52
C ALA A 115 5.13 -17.18 9.88
N LEU A 116 4.58 -18.41 9.89
CA LEU A 116 4.14 -19.11 11.08
C LEU A 116 5.31 -19.54 11.96
N ALA A 117 6.43 -19.95 11.37
CA ALA A 117 7.65 -20.34 12.12
C ALA A 117 8.16 -19.20 13.01
N ASN A 118 8.05 -17.95 12.56
CA ASN A 118 8.46 -16.75 13.29
C ASN A 118 7.50 -16.33 14.42
N GLN A 119 6.35 -16.99 14.57
CA GLN A 119 5.40 -16.67 15.63
C GLN A 119 5.77 -17.33 16.96
N THR A 120 5.10 -16.92 18.03
CA THR A 120 5.23 -17.59 19.34
C THR A 120 4.58 -18.98 19.30
N GLU A 121 5.02 -19.87 20.20
CA GLU A 121 4.43 -21.21 20.35
C GLU A 121 2.92 -21.15 20.58
N ARG A 122 2.46 -20.21 21.43
CA ARG A 122 1.03 -19.96 21.68
C ARG A 122 0.23 -19.74 20.39
N VAL A 123 0.76 -18.93 19.46
CA VAL A 123 0.11 -18.64 18.18
C VAL A 123 0.13 -19.87 17.28
N ARG A 124 1.27 -20.56 17.17
CA ARG A 124 1.38 -21.79 16.38
C ARG A 124 0.41 -22.86 16.84
N ASP A 125 0.30 -23.07 18.15
CA ASP A 125 -0.65 -24.00 18.76
C ASP A 125 -2.11 -23.63 18.49
N LYS A 126 -2.44 -22.33 18.57
CA LYS A 126 -3.79 -21.85 18.26
C LYS A 126 -4.15 -22.14 16.81
N VAL A 127 -3.26 -21.80 15.87
CA VAL A 127 -3.43 -22.08 14.44
C VAL A 127 -3.60 -23.58 14.20
N ALA A 128 -2.75 -24.42 14.79
CA ALA A 128 -2.82 -25.87 14.63
C ALA A 128 -4.16 -26.46 15.07
N ARG A 129 -4.77 -25.91 16.13
CA ARG A 129 -6.10 -26.34 16.62
C ARG A 129 -7.27 -25.74 15.81
N ALA A 130 -7.09 -24.57 15.22
CA ALA A 130 -8.17 -23.81 14.58
C ALA A 130 -8.44 -24.20 13.12
N GLY A 131 -7.66 -25.12 12.55
CA GLY A 131 -7.81 -25.54 11.15
C GLY A 131 -7.55 -24.39 10.18
N ASN A 132 -8.55 -23.98 9.40
CA ASN A 132 -8.40 -23.01 8.33
C ASN A 132 -8.49 -21.53 8.77
N LEU A 133 -8.01 -21.22 9.97
CA LEU A 133 -8.00 -19.85 10.51
C LEU A 133 -7.30 -18.83 9.58
N PRO A 134 -6.16 -19.13 8.94
CA PRO A 134 -5.49 -18.18 8.06
C PRO A 134 -6.34 -17.75 6.86
N ALA A 135 -6.98 -18.70 6.16
CA ALA A 135 -7.84 -18.35 5.02
C ALA A 135 -9.07 -17.55 5.47
N LYS A 136 -9.62 -17.86 6.66
CA LYS A 136 -10.72 -17.07 7.23
C LYS A 136 -10.31 -15.63 7.49
N VAL A 137 -9.11 -15.39 8.04
CA VAL A 137 -8.60 -14.02 8.24
C VAL A 137 -8.38 -13.31 6.91
N VAL A 138 -7.84 -14.00 5.88
CA VAL A 138 -7.69 -13.43 4.54
C VAL A 138 -9.05 -12.97 3.99
N GLU A 139 -10.06 -13.84 4.07
CA GLU A 139 -11.39 -13.57 3.53
C GLU A 139 -12.14 -12.47 4.31
N GLU A 140 -12.13 -12.55 5.64
CA GLU A 140 -12.94 -11.67 6.47
C GLU A 140 -12.28 -10.33 6.77
N ASN A 141 -10.94 -10.24 6.66
CA ASN A 141 -10.20 -9.03 7.02
C ASN A 141 -9.36 -8.50 5.86
N CYS A 142 -8.43 -9.28 5.32
CA CYS A 142 -7.49 -8.77 4.31
C CYS A 142 -8.24 -8.27 3.07
N ARG A 143 -9.11 -9.08 2.48
CA ARG A 143 -9.89 -8.73 1.29
C ARG A 143 -10.88 -7.59 1.50
N LYS A 144 -11.46 -7.50 2.70
CA LYS A 144 -12.51 -6.52 3.01
C LYS A 144 -11.97 -5.15 3.40
N ARG A 145 -10.73 -5.07 3.89
CA ARG A 145 -10.18 -3.83 4.48
C ARG A 145 -8.94 -3.32 3.75
N CYS A 146 -8.07 -4.22 3.32
CA CYS A 146 -6.78 -3.86 2.74
C CYS A 146 -6.86 -3.80 1.22
N LEU A 147 -6.24 -2.78 0.65
CA LEU A 147 -6.19 -2.58 -0.79
C LEU A 147 -5.10 -3.42 -1.49
N LYS A 148 -4.31 -4.20 -0.74
CA LYS A 148 -3.24 -5.03 -1.29
C LYS A 148 -3.79 -6.36 -1.82
N THR A 149 -3.27 -6.83 -2.94
CA THR A 149 -3.40 -8.22 -3.36
C THR A 149 -2.61 -9.13 -2.43
N VAL A 150 -3.24 -10.18 -1.89
CA VAL A 150 -2.66 -11.10 -0.92
C VAL A 150 -1.86 -12.21 -1.61
N VAL A 151 -0.75 -11.83 -2.27
CA VAL A 151 0.04 -12.73 -3.12
C VAL A 151 0.54 -13.97 -2.36
N TRP A 152 0.99 -13.80 -1.12
CA TRP A 152 1.44 -14.91 -0.28
C TRP A 152 0.34 -15.96 0.01
N ALA A 153 -0.94 -15.59 -0.13
CA ALA A 153 -2.08 -16.49 0.01
C ALA A 153 -2.61 -17.01 -1.34
N GLY A 154 -1.82 -16.87 -2.41
CA GLY A 154 -2.14 -17.38 -3.75
C GLY A 154 -2.96 -16.44 -4.62
N GLU A 155 -3.23 -15.21 -4.19
CA GLU A 155 -3.94 -14.25 -5.02
C GLU A 155 -3.09 -13.76 -6.19
N GLN A 156 -3.72 -13.60 -7.35
CA GLN A 156 -3.08 -13.08 -8.55
C GLN A 156 -3.39 -11.58 -8.70
N PRO A 157 -2.37 -10.71 -8.82
CA PRO A 157 -2.60 -9.29 -9.04
C PRO A 157 -3.17 -9.06 -10.43
N VAL A 158 -4.20 -8.22 -10.50
CA VAL A 158 -4.84 -7.84 -11.77
C VAL A 158 -4.09 -6.66 -12.37
N GLU A 159 -3.76 -6.74 -13.66
CA GLU A 159 -3.20 -5.60 -14.39
C GLU A 159 -4.30 -4.61 -14.75
N GLN A 160 -4.07 -3.35 -14.41
CA GLN A 160 -4.97 -2.25 -14.72
C GLN A 160 -4.15 -1.07 -15.25
N ALA A 161 -4.48 -0.62 -16.46
CA ALA A 161 -3.78 0.49 -17.10
C ALA A 161 -3.77 1.73 -16.19
N GLY A 162 -2.60 2.36 -16.04
CA GLY A 162 -2.41 3.53 -15.19
C GLY A 162 -2.44 3.25 -13.68
N THR A 163 -2.58 2.00 -13.23
CA THR A 163 -2.62 1.63 -11.82
C THR A 163 -1.37 0.85 -11.42
N VAL A 164 -0.64 1.37 -10.43
CA VAL A 164 0.45 0.67 -9.76
C VAL A 164 -0.14 -0.28 -8.73
N ARG A 165 0.19 -1.56 -8.88
CA ARG A 165 -0.27 -2.66 -8.03
C ARG A 165 0.26 -2.53 -6.60
N MET A 166 -0.55 -2.92 -5.62
CA MET A 166 -0.16 -2.99 -4.22
C MET A 166 -0.09 -4.45 -3.78
N LEU A 167 1.12 -4.94 -3.53
CA LEU A 167 1.36 -6.37 -3.30
C LEU A 167 1.66 -6.64 -1.83
N CYS A 168 0.97 -7.63 -1.26
CA CYS A 168 1.23 -8.10 0.09
C CYS A 168 2.27 -9.22 0.06
N THR A 169 3.41 -8.99 0.70
CA THR A 169 4.55 -9.93 0.75
C THR A 169 4.46 -10.95 1.88
N GLY A 170 3.56 -10.79 2.84
CA GLY A 170 3.37 -11.74 3.93
C GLY A 170 2.28 -11.31 4.91
N PRO A 171 1.93 -12.15 5.90
CA PRO A 171 1.00 -11.81 6.98
C PRO A 171 1.51 -10.64 7.82
N CYS A 172 0.76 -9.52 7.87
CA CYS A 172 1.16 -8.31 8.61
C CYS A 172 0.69 -8.33 10.07
N GLY A 173 1.09 -7.34 10.88
CA GLY A 173 0.65 -7.23 12.28
C GLY A 173 -0.88 -7.19 12.46
N MET A 174 -1.62 -6.58 11.53
CA MET A 174 -3.09 -6.60 11.57
C MET A 174 -3.68 -7.99 11.30
N PHE A 175 -3.04 -8.79 10.44
CA PHE A 175 -3.43 -10.19 10.24
C PHE A 175 -3.23 -10.98 11.54
N TRP A 176 -2.04 -10.86 12.14
CA TRP A 176 -1.74 -11.59 13.37
C TRP A 176 -2.62 -11.17 14.54
N SER A 177 -2.97 -9.88 14.64
CA SER A 177 -3.95 -9.42 15.63
C SER A 177 -5.32 -10.13 15.48
N CYS A 178 -5.75 -10.43 14.25
CA CYS A 178 -6.98 -11.20 14.02
C CYS A 178 -6.83 -12.69 14.38
N VAL A 179 -5.63 -13.24 14.27
CA VAL A 179 -5.31 -14.62 14.67
C VAL A 179 -5.24 -14.75 16.19
N GLU A 180 -4.74 -13.73 16.90
CA GLU A 180 -4.52 -13.78 18.34
C GLU A 180 -5.80 -13.58 19.16
N ASN A 181 -6.75 -12.79 18.65
CA ASN A 181 -8.10 -12.63 19.22
C ASN A 181 -8.94 -13.89 19.04
#